data_AF-A0A449AV84-F1
#
_entry.id   AF-A0A449AV84-F1
#
_cell.length_a   1.000
_cell.length_b   1.000
_cell.length_c   1.000
_cell.angle_alpha   90.00
_cell.angle_beta   90.00
_cell.angle_gamma   90.00
#
_symmetry.space_group_name_H-M   'P 1'
#
loop_
_entity.id
_entity.type
_entity.pdbx_description
1 polymer ?
#
loop_
_entity_poly.entity_id
_entity_poly.type
_entity_poly.pdbx_seq_one_letter_code
_entity_poly.pdbx_strand_id
1 'polypeptide(L)'
;MKYVQKEHKTLKGVFKWTINDVVYVAKTNAKSGFYSRFTSHFTAIKQYLLEVAKKRNNFDAVFLSPGFLNKYLYTKIVYALLQINPDAKYMAENFKDYIDIEILESSEEIYDELELQNLELKHIFETKCYIFGFNQNETSALLFDRNIHRNSEYTETEKVRLTAGIKEFYDSLDNYTNAIEKAIESNQRLDNWTEFIIKYNGINLIDAYNELYFFDLVFYETWENYEAIKNDHWEISEKNEALKTKIEEYNKHFKINNFI
;
A
#
# COMPACT_ATOMS: atom_id res chain seq x y z
N MET A 1 -18.64 -20.69 5.40
CA MET A 1 -18.19 -19.27 5.46
C MET A 1 -17.18 -19.15 6.59
N LYS A 2 -15.88 -18.92 6.32
CA LYS A 2 -14.87 -18.62 7.37
C LYS A 2 -15.04 -17.22 8.01
N TYR A 3 -16.04 -16.48 7.53
CA TYR A 3 -16.15 -15.05 7.68
C TYR A 3 -16.93 -14.66 8.94
N VAL A 4 -16.19 -14.43 10.03
CA VAL A 4 -16.65 -13.77 11.27
C VAL A 4 -17.78 -14.52 11.98
N GLN A 5 -17.42 -15.24 13.04
CA GLN A 5 -18.41 -15.75 13.99
C GLN A 5 -19.26 -14.59 14.52
N LYS A 6 -20.53 -14.84 14.85
CA LYS A 6 -21.49 -13.80 15.27
C LYS A 6 -20.95 -12.91 16.41
N GLU A 7 -20.10 -13.48 17.26
CA GLU A 7 -19.41 -12.84 18.37
C GLU A 7 -18.34 -11.81 17.96
N HIS A 8 -17.77 -11.90 16.75
CA HIS A 8 -16.72 -10.99 16.29
C HIS A 8 -17.26 -9.73 15.58
N LYS A 9 -18.58 -9.56 15.49
CA LYS A 9 -19.18 -8.49 14.68
C LYS A 9 -18.90 -7.08 15.21
N THR A 10 -18.89 -6.91 16.53
CA THR A 10 -18.68 -5.64 17.23
C THR A 10 -17.23 -5.46 17.71
N LEU A 11 -16.41 -6.51 17.55
CA LEU A 11 -15.01 -6.47 17.91
C LEU A 11 -14.24 -5.52 17.00
N LYS A 12 -13.29 -4.84 17.62
CA LYS A 12 -12.33 -3.91 17.02
C LYS A 12 -10.95 -4.54 17.17
N GLY A 13 -9.97 -4.08 16.41
CA GLY A 13 -8.62 -4.65 16.46
C GLY A 13 -8.00 -4.80 15.08
N VAL A 14 -7.14 -5.80 14.93
CA VAL A 14 -6.33 -6.03 13.74
C VAL A 14 -6.74 -7.35 13.09
N PHE A 15 -6.82 -7.36 11.77
CA PHE A 15 -7.17 -8.52 10.98
C PHE A 15 -6.27 -8.64 9.75
N LYS A 16 -6.13 -9.86 9.26
CA LYS A 16 -5.37 -10.21 8.06
C LYS A 16 -6.28 -10.82 7.02
N TRP A 17 -6.08 -10.42 5.77
CA TRP A 17 -6.70 -10.98 4.58
C TRP A 17 -5.62 -11.68 3.78
N THR A 18 -5.96 -12.82 3.19
CA THR A 18 -5.07 -13.51 2.27
C THR A 18 -5.84 -13.90 1.02
N ILE A 19 -5.31 -13.51 -0.14
CA ILE A 19 -5.87 -13.78 -1.47
C ILE A 19 -4.73 -14.30 -2.31
N ASN A 20 -4.74 -15.59 -2.65
CA ASN A 20 -3.58 -16.27 -3.23
C ASN A 20 -2.33 -16.11 -2.32
N ASP A 21 -1.24 -15.55 -2.86
CA ASP A 21 0.02 -15.19 -2.20
C ASP A 21 0.01 -13.76 -1.63
N VAL A 22 -1.03 -12.98 -1.92
CA VAL A 22 -1.16 -11.60 -1.45
C VAL A 22 -1.71 -11.58 -0.02
N VAL A 23 -0.90 -11.12 0.91
CA VAL A 23 -1.26 -10.89 2.31
C VAL A 23 -1.50 -9.41 2.55
N TYR A 24 -2.57 -9.13 3.28
CA TYR A 24 -3.00 -7.79 3.65
C TYR A 24 -3.34 -7.73 5.13
N VAL A 25 -2.89 -6.71 5.85
CA VAL A 25 -3.19 -6.52 7.28
C VAL A 25 -3.83 -5.14 7.47
N ALA A 26 -4.88 -5.10 8.27
CA ALA A 26 -5.60 -3.87 8.57
C ALA A 26 -6.19 -3.82 9.96
N LYS A 27 -6.43 -2.60 10.44
CA LYS A 27 -7.15 -2.34 11.68
C LYS A 27 -8.56 -1.80 11.50
N THR A 28 -9.38 -1.93 12.53
CA THR A 28 -10.59 -1.11 12.68
C THR A 28 -10.85 -0.76 14.14
N ASN A 29 -11.09 0.53 14.37
CA ASN A 29 -11.58 1.07 15.63
C ASN A 29 -13.06 1.51 15.55
N ALA A 30 -13.75 1.16 14.46
CA ALA A 30 -15.12 1.60 14.22
C ALA A 30 -16.04 1.05 15.32
N LYS A 31 -17.00 1.86 15.79
CA LYS A 31 -18.03 1.41 16.75
C LYS A 31 -18.78 0.15 16.29
N SER A 32 -18.91 0.00 14.97
CA SER A 32 -19.57 -1.13 14.31
C SER A 32 -18.65 -2.32 14.02
N GLY A 33 -17.39 -2.26 14.47
CA GLY A 33 -16.42 -3.36 14.47
C GLY A 33 -16.02 -3.90 13.10
N PHE A 34 -15.46 -5.11 13.09
CA PHE A 34 -15.03 -5.82 11.88
C PHE A 34 -16.16 -6.04 10.86
N TYR A 35 -17.40 -6.27 11.32
CA TYR A 35 -18.50 -6.60 10.42
C TYR A 35 -18.81 -5.49 9.42
N SER A 36 -18.87 -4.24 9.88
CA SER A 36 -19.15 -3.11 9.01
C SER A 36 -18.01 -2.86 8.02
N ARG A 37 -16.77 -3.02 8.47
CA ARG A 37 -15.57 -2.85 7.66
C ARG A 37 -15.53 -3.89 6.54
N PHE A 38 -15.76 -5.16 6.85
CA PHE A 38 -15.79 -6.24 5.87
C PHE A 38 -16.95 -6.07 4.88
N THR A 39 -18.12 -5.69 5.36
CA THR A 39 -19.28 -5.45 4.49
C THR A 39 -19.01 -4.32 3.49
N SER A 40 -18.39 -3.23 3.95
CA SER A 40 -17.99 -2.12 3.09
C SER A 40 -17.03 -2.58 2.00
N HIS A 41 -15.98 -3.32 2.37
CA HIS A 41 -14.99 -3.82 1.42
C HIS A 41 -15.58 -4.83 0.42
N PHE A 42 -16.43 -5.74 0.86
CA PHE A 42 -17.10 -6.67 -0.06
C PHE A 42 -18.05 -6.02 -1.01
N THR A 43 -18.74 -4.98 -0.56
CA THR A 43 -19.59 -4.20 -1.44
C THR A 43 -18.74 -3.54 -2.52
N ALA A 44 -17.63 -2.91 -2.14
CA ALA A 44 -16.71 -2.28 -3.07
C ALA A 44 -16.06 -3.27 -4.04
N ILE A 45 -15.45 -4.37 -3.55
CA ILE A 45 -14.83 -5.42 -4.38
C ILE A 45 -15.83 -5.97 -5.39
N LYS A 46 -17.05 -6.31 -4.95
CA LYS A 46 -18.11 -6.80 -5.83
C LYS A 46 -18.46 -5.78 -6.91
N GLN A 47 -18.61 -4.51 -6.55
CA GLN A 47 -18.90 -3.45 -7.51
C GLN A 47 -17.80 -3.34 -8.56
N TYR A 48 -16.53 -3.38 -8.17
CA TYR A 48 -15.41 -3.34 -9.11
C TYR A 48 -15.39 -4.53 -10.07
N LEU A 49 -15.58 -5.76 -9.56
CA LEU A 49 -15.66 -6.95 -10.41
C LEU A 49 -16.84 -6.87 -11.39
N LEU A 50 -18.00 -6.35 -10.96
CA LEU A 50 -19.14 -6.12 -11.85
C LEU A 50 -18.86 -5.06 -12.92
N GLU A 51 -18.10 -4.01 -12.59
CA GLU A 51 -17.66 -3.02 -13.58
C GLU A 51 -16.69 -3.63 -14.60
N VAL A 52 -15.74 -4.45 -14.16
CA VAL A 52 -14.80 -5.15 -15.04
C VAL A 52 -15.54 -6.15 -15.94
N ALA A 53 -16.60 -6.79 -15.44
CA ALA A 53 -17.40 -7.75 -16.20
C ALA A 53 -18.27 -7.13 -17.32
N LYS A 54 -18.38 -5.79 -17.41
CA LYS A 54 -19.15 -5.13 -18.48
C LYS A 54 -18.41 -5.27 -19.81
N LYS A 55 -19.12 -5.63 -20.88
CA LYS A 55 -18.55 -5.85 -22.23
C LYS A 55 -17.67 -4.72 -22.79
N ARG A 56 -17.89 -3.47 -22.34
CA ARG A 56 -17.13 -2.28 -22.79
C ARG A 56 -15.90 -1.98 -21.93
N ASN A 57 -15.71 -2.74 -20.86
CA ASN A 57 -14.65 -2.53 -19.88
C ASN A 57 -13.72 -3.75 -19.86
N ASN A 58 -12.51 -3.51 -19.40
CA ASN A 58 -11.58 -4.53 -18.91
C ASN A 58 -10.99 -3.99 -17.60
N PHE A 59 -10.06 -4.73 -16.99
CA PHE A 59 -9.43 -4.31 -15.72
C PHE A 59 -8.84 -2.89 -15.83
N ASP A 60 -8.03 -2.65 -16.85
CA ASP A 60 -7.39 -1.35 -17.07
C ASP A 60 -8.41 -0.24 -17.30
N ALA A 61 -9.43 -0.44 -18.13
CA ALA A 61 -10.46 0.57 -18.39
C ALA A 61 -11.24 0.97 -17.13
N VAL A 62 -11.41 0.05 -16.16
CA VAL A 62 -12.07 0.36 -14.88
C VAL A 62 -11.13 1.12 -13.96
N PHE A 63 -9.90 0.62 -13.76
CA PHE A 63 -9.00 1.18 -12.75
C PHE A 63 -8.14 2.36 -13.25
N LEU A 64 -8.13 2.63 -14.55
CA LEU A 64 -7.58 3.84 -15.17
C LEU A 64 -8.64 4.94 -15.39
N SER A 65 -9.94 4.64 -15.19
CA SER A 65 -11.02 5.61 -15.41
C SER A 65 -11.18 6.58 -14.23
N PRO A 66 -11.34 7.90 -14.47
CA PRO A 66 -11.46 8.95 -13.45
C PRO A 66 -12.41 8.67 -12.28
N GLY A 67 -13.54 8.00 -12.54
CA GLY A 67 -14.55 7.67 -11.51
C GLY A 67 -14.13 6.60 -10.50
N PHE A 68 -12.99 5.93 -10.69
CA PHE A 68 -12.56 4.77 -9.91
C PHE A 68 -11.14 4.90 -9.32
N LEU A 69 -10.45 6.01 -9.58
CA LEU A 69 -9.00 6.19 -9.39
C LEU A 69 -8.51 6.17 -7.94
N ASN A 70 -9.34 6.49 -6.95
CA ASN A 70 -8.85 6.71 -5.57
C ASN A 70 -8.75 5.41 -4.76
N LYS A 71 -8.79 4.23 -5.40
CA LYS A 71 -9.13 2.96 -4.77
C LYS A 71 -8.08 1.87 -4.99
N TYR A 72 -6.81 2.26 -4.90
CA TYR A 72 -5.60 1.45 -5.03
C TYR A 72 -5.67 0.05 -4.39
N LEU A 73 -6.17 -0.01 -3.16
CA LEU A 73 -6.34 -1.26 -2.44
C LEU A 73 -7.26 -2.24 -3.18
N TYR A 74 -8.34 -1.73 -3.76
CA TYR A 74 -9.27 -2.54 -4.54
C TYR A 74 -8.69 -2.95 -5.90
N THR A 75 -7.79 -2.16 -6.50
CA THR A 75 -7.05 -2.56 -7.69
C THR A 75 -6.23 -3.83 -7.43
N LYS A 76 -5.45 -3.86 -6.34
CA LYS A 76 -4.62 -5.02 -5.97
C LYS A 76 -5.45 -6.25 -5.61
N ILE A 77 -6.52 -6.05 -4.83
CA ILE A 77 -7.44 -7.13 -4.47
C ILE A 77 -8.13 -7.72 -5.70
N VAL A 78 -8.67 -6.88 -6.58
CA VAL A 78 -9.37 -7.34 -7.79
C VAL A 78 -8.39 -7.98 -8.77
N TYR A 79 -7.18 -7.44 -8.92
CA TYR A 79 -6.14 -8.07 -9.72
C TYR A 79 -5.80 -9.47 -9.22
N ALA A 80 -5.51 -9.62 -7.91
CA ALA A 80 -5.20 -10.91 -7.30
C ALA A 80 -6.34 -11.93 -7.50
N LEU A 81 -7.60 -11.50 -7.35
CA LEU A 81 -8.76 -12.36 -7.62
C LEU A 81 -8.84 -12.79 -9.09
N LEU A 82 -8.56 -11.88 -10.03
CA LEU A 82 -8.58 -12.18 -11.47
C LEU A 82 -7.39 -13.05 -11.92
N GLN A 83 -6.27 -13.06 -11.18
CA GLN A 83 -5.17 -14.01 -11.40
C GLN A 83 -5.59 -15.44 -11.03
N ILE A 84 -6.43 -15.61 -10.00
CA ILE A 84 -6.99 -16.92 -9.62
C ILE A 84 -8.01 -17.38 -10.69
N ASN A 85 -8.90 -16.48 -11.12
CA ASN A 85 -9.85 -16.76 -12.19
C ASN A 85 -10.18 -15.48 -12.98
N PRO A 86 -9.86 -15.45 -14.28
CA PRO A 86 -10.00 -14.24 -15.10
C PRO A 86 -11.47 -13.87 -15.43
N ASP A 87 -12.45 -14.75 -15.18
CA ASP A 87 -13.86 -14.41 -15.36
C ASP A 87 -14.36 -13.49 -14.23
N ALA A 88 -14.37 -12.18 -14.51
CA ALA A 88 -14.82 -11.15 -13.57
C ALA A 88 -16.29 -11.31 -13.15
N LYS A 89 -17.16 -11.86 -14.01
CA LYS A 89 -18.58 -12.08 -13.67
C LYS A 89 -18.70 -13.20 -12.65
N TYR A 90 -18.00 -14.31 -12.89
CA TYR A 90 -17.92 -15.42 -11.94
C TYR A 90 -17.28 -14.95 -10.62
N MET A 91 -16.18 -14.20 -10.68
CA MET A 91 -15.54 -13.64 -9.48
C MET A 91 -16.47 -12.71 -8.70
N ALA A 92 -17.26 -11.85 -9.35
CA ALA A 92 -18.20 -10.97 -8.64
C ALA A 92 -19.22 -11.73 -7.75
N GLU A 93 -19.51 -12.98 -8.10
CA GLU A 93 -20.43 -13.86 -7.37
C GLU A 93 -19.71 -14.69 -6.30
N ASN A 94 -18.46 -15.07 -6.53
CA ASN A 94 -17.76 -16.11 -5.75
C ASN A 94 -16.50 -15.62 -5.01
N PHE A 95 -16.06 -14.37 -5.18
CA PHE A 95 -14.76 -13.88 -4.68
C PHE A 95 -14.53 -14.13 -3.18
N LYS A 96 -15.59 -14.15 -2.36
CA LYS A 96 -15.50 -14.35 -0.90
C LYS A 96 -14.91 -15.71 -0.53
N ASP A 97 -15.05 -16.71 -1.39
CA ASP A 97 -14.49 -18.05 -1.16
C ASP A 97 -12.97 -18.09 -1.37
N TYR A 98 -12.40 -17.04 -1.97
CA TYR A 98 -10.97 -16.89 -2.26
C TYR A 98 -10.26 -15.91 -1.33
N ILE A 99 -10.96 -15.39 -0.32
CA ILE A 99 -10.37 -14.52 0.70
C ILE A 99 -10.40 -15.27 2.03
N ASP A 100 -9.21 -15.52 2.58
CA ASP A 100 -9.09 -15.96 3.97
C ASP A 100 -9.01 -14.75 4.89
N ILE A 101 -9.75 -14.76 6.00
CA ILE A 101 -9.61 -13.74 7.05
C ILE A 101 -9.24 -14.38 8.36
N GLU A 102 -8.21 -13.81 8.96
CA GLU A 102 -7.73 -14.11 10.30
C GLU A 102 -7.87 -12.86 11.17
N ILE A 103 -8.46 -13.00 12.37
CA ILE A 103 -8.45 -11.93 13.37
C ILE A 103 -7.17 -12.10 14.18
N LEU A 104 -6.32 -11.08 14.18
CA LEU A 104 -5.00 -11.10 14.79
C LEU A 104 -5.00 -10.50 16.19
N GLU A 105 -5.79 -9.44 16.38
CA GLU A 105 -6.05 -8.82 17.69
C GLU A 105 -7.53 -8.45 17.75
N SER A 106 -8.18 -8.63 18.90
CA SER A 106 -9.56 -8.21 19.07
C SER A 106 -9.91 -7.77 20.48
N SER A 107 -10.68 -6.68 20.57
CA SER A 107 -11.27 -6.18 21.82
C SER A 107 -12.71 -5.72 21.60
N GLU A 108 -13.54 -5.82 22.64
CA GLU A 108 -14.84 -5.15 22.69
C GLU A 108 -14.68 -3.63 22.91
N GLU A 109 -13.62 -3.24 23.61
CA GLU A 109 -13.28 -1.85 23.91
C GLU A 109 -12.71 -1.12 22.68
N ILE A 110 -12.80 0.21 22.70
CA ILE A 110 -12.17 1.06 21.69
C ILE A 110 -10.68 1.11 22.06
N TYR A 111 -9.82 0.68 21.14
CA TYR A 111 -8.38 0.85 21.32
C TYR A 111 -8.03 2.33 21.28
N ASP A 112 -6.99 2.73 22.01
CA ASP A 112 -6.32 3.98 21.68
C ASP A 112 -5.79 3.89 20.23
N GLU A 113 -5.91 4.95 19.44
CA GLU A 113 -5.59 4.88 18.01
C GLU A 113 -4.09 4.61 17.77
N LEU A 114 -3.22 5.11 18.66
CA LEU A 114 -1.78 4.84 18.61
C LEU A 114 -1.49 3.39 19.00
N GLU A 115 -2.16 2.86 20.02
CA GLU A 115 -2.05 1.46 20.40
C GLU A 115 -2.49 0.53 19.24
N LEU A 116 -3.63 0.83 18.62
CA LEU A 116 -4.14 0.05 17.50
C LEU A 116 -3.22 0.14 16.26
N GLN A 117 -2.64 1.31 16.00
CA GLN A 117 -1.62 1.49 14.96
C GLN A 117 -0.40 0.61 15.24
N ASN A 118 0.09 0.59 16.48
CA ASN A 118 1.25 -0.22 16.86
C ASN A 118 0.98 -1.73 16.73
N LEU A 119 -0.23 -2.18 17.07
CA LEU A 119 -0.66 -3.56 16.88
C LEU A 119 -0.77 -3.92 15.39
N GLU A 120 -1.34 -3.05 14.56
CA GLU A 120 -1.42 -3.25 13.10
C GLU A 120 -0.01 -3.40 12.50
N LEU A 121 0.90 -2.50 12.89
CA LEU A 121 2.29 -2.51 12.48
C LEU A 121 3.00 -3.81 12.90
N LYS A 122 2.89 -4.22 14.17
CA LYS A 122 3.41 -5.50 14.66
C LYS A 122 3.01 -6.66 13.75
N HIS A 123 1.74 -6.74 13.38
CA HIS A 123 1.21 -7.83 12.56
C HIS A 123 1.61 -7.74 11.09
N ILE A 124 1.73 -6.53 10.54
CA ILE A 124 2.35 -6.30 9.23
C ILE A 124 3.78 -6.87 9.22
N PHE A 125 4.53 -6.66 10.32
CA PHE A 125 5.90 -7.12 10.47
C PHE A 125 6.02 -8.64 10.59
N GLU A 126 5.15 -9.29 11.37
CA GLU A 126 5.17 -10.74 11.58
C GLU A 126 4.72 -11.53 10.35
N THR A 127 3.83 -10.97 9.54
CA THR A 127 3.16 -11.69 8.44
C THR A 127 3.75 -11.42 7.06
N LYS A 128 4.82 -10.60 6.98
CA LYS A 128 5.46 -10.17 5.72
C LYS A 128 4.41 -9.63 4.72
N CYS A 129 3.56 -8.74 5.22
CA CYS A 129 2.47 -8.15 4.45
C CYS A 129 3.00 -7.38 3.23
N TYR A 130 2.40 -7.61 2.05
CA TYR A 130 2.82 -7.01 0.77
C TYR A 130 2.00 -5.76 0.40
N ILE A 131 0.97 -5.44 1.19
CA ILE A 131 0.08 -4.30 0.97
C ILE A 131 -0.22 -3.64 2.32
N PHE A 132 0.28 -2.43 2.54
CA PHE A 132 0.07 -1.69 3.79
C PHE A 132 -1.30 -0.98 3.83
N GLY A 133 -2.00 -1.12 4.96
CA GLY A 133 -2.94 -0.12 5.52
C GLY A 133 -4.28 0.08 4.81
N PHE A 134 -5.39 -0.03 5.55
CA PHE A 134 -6.74 0.38 5.07
C PHE A 134 -6.97 1.87 5.30
N ASN A 135 -5.97 2.56 5.87
CA ASN A 135 -5.77 3.98 5.78
C ASN A 135 -4.89 4.24 4.55
N GLN A 136 -5.55 4.38 3.40
CA GLN A 136 -5.02 5.14 2.25
C GLN A 136 -4.70 6.62 2.61
N ASN A 137 -4.75 6.99 3.89
CA ASN A 137 -4.37 8.30 4.40
C ASN A 137 -3.08 8.24 5.21
N GLU A 138 -2.38 7.11 5.33
CA GLU A 138 -1.12 7.09 6.11
C GLU A 138 0.06 6.73 5.22
N THR A 139 0.02 5.67 4.41
CA THR A 139 1.04 5.48 3.35
C THR A 139 0.80 6.40 2.16
N SER A 140 -0.44 6.80 1.91
CA SER A 140 -0.77 7.77 0.87
C SER A 140 -0.78 9.21 1.38
N ALA A 141 -0.99 9.50 2.67
CA ALA A 141 -0.68 10.86 3.16
C ALA A 141 0.78 11.07 3.56
N LEU A 142 1.57 10.00 3.72
CA LEU A 142 3.02 10.12 3.77
C LEU A 142 3.62 10.44 2.39
N LEU A 143 2.93 10.22 1.27
CA LEU A 143 3.57 10.37 -0.05
C LEU A 143 2.69 10.99 -1.16
N PHE A 144 1.42 10.60 -1.36
CA PHE A 144 0.54 11.27 -2.35
C PHE A 144 -0.95 11.12 -1.99
N ASP A 145 -1.59 12.25 -1.68
CA ASP A 145 -3.05 12.36 -1.63
C ASP A 145 -3.59 12.14 -3.05
N ARG A 146 -3.98 10.89 -3.35
CA ARG A 146 -4.54 10.48 -4.65
C ARG A 146 -5.94 11.05 -4.90
N ASN A 147 -6.38 12.07 -4.17
CA ASN A 147 -7.46 12.95 -4.62
C ASN A 147 -7.02 13.87 -5.78
N ILE A 148 -6.20 13.36 -6.70
CA ILE A 148 -5.97 14.02 -7.99
C ILE A 148 -7.25 13.80 -8.79
N HIS A 149 -8.06 14.84 -8.90
CA HIS A 149 -9.13 14.92 -9.88
C HIS A 149 -8.47 14.95 -11.26
N ARG A 150 -8.18 13.76 -11.82
CA ARG A 150 -7.60 13.59 -13.17
C ARG A 150 -8.61 14.04 -14.22
N ASN A 151 -8.74 15.36 -14.37
CA ASN A 151 -9.26 16.02 -15.56
C ASN A 151 -8.19 15.91 -16.66
N SER A 152 -8.50 16.37 -17.88
CA SER A 152 -7.55 16.41 -19.00
C SER A 152 -6.25 17.18 -18.72
N GLU A 153 -6.13 17.86 -17.57
CA GLU A 153 -4.92 18.50 -17.05
C GLU A 153 -4.93 18.49 -15.51
N TYR A 154 -3.74 18.42 -14.89
CA TYR A 154 -3.54 18.66 -13.45
C TYR A 154 -3.86 20.12 -13.08
N THR A 155 -4.59 20.31 -11.97
CA THR A 155 -4.73 21.60 -11.30
C THR A 155 -3.41 22.03 -10.64
N GLU A 156 -3.25 23.33 -10.41
CA GLU A 156 -2.06 23.87 -9.75
C GLU A 156 -1.82 23.26 -8.36
N THR A 157 -2.88 23.00 -7.60
CA THR A 157 -2.76 22.36 -6.28
C THR A 157 -2.22 20.94 -6.39
N GLU A 158 -2.62 20.18 -7.41
CA GLU A 158 -2.12 18.81 -7.61
C GLU A 158 -0.67 18.82 -8.10
N LYS A 159 -0.29 19.78 -8.96
CA LYS A 159 1.11 20.00 -9.37
C LYS A 159 2.01 20.25 -8.15
N VAL A 160 1.60 21.18 -7.26
CA VAL A 160 2.35 21.49 -6.01
C VAL A 160 2.48 20.26 -5.10
N ARG A 161 1.40 19.48 -4.93
CA ARG A 161 1.42 18.27 -4.11
C ARG A 161 2.33 17.19 -4.69
N LEU A 162 2.32 16.99 -6.00
CA LEU A 162 3.21 16.03 -6.65
C LEU A 162 4.68 16.41 -6.42
N THR A 163 5.04 17.67 -6.65
CA THR A 163 6.41 18.15 -6.42
C THR A 163 6.83 17.99 -4.96
N ALA A 164 5.91 18.25 -4.01
CA ALA A 164 6.17 18.02 -2.60
C ALA A 164 6.43 16.54 -2.28
N GLY A 165 5.63 15.62 -2.83
CA GLY A 165 5.84 14.18 -2.64
C GLY A 165 7.13 13.65 -3.30
N ILE A 166 7.50 14.17 -4.49
CA ILE A 166 8.80 13.88 -5.13
C ILE A 166 9.96 14.32 -4.22
N LYS A 167 9.88 15.52 -3.65
CA LYS A 167 10.87 16.00 -2.68
C LYS A 167 10.94 15.12 -1.43
N GLU A 168 9.79 14.70 -0.90
CA GLU A 168 9.72 13.83 0.27
C GLU A 168 10.35 12.46 0.02
N PHE A 169 10.26 11.92 -1.21
CA PHE A 169 11.01 10.72 -1.59
C PHE A 169 12.51 10.92 -1.53
N TYR A 170 13.02 11.99 -2.14
CA TYR A 170 14.45 12.30 -2.08
C TYR A 170 14.93 12.42 -0.63
N ASP A 171 14.24 13.24 0.17
CA ASP A 171 14.59 13.45 1.57
C ASP A 171 14.55 12.13 2.36
N SER A 172 13.57 11.26 2.11
CA SER A 172 13.45 9.96 2.78
C SER A 172 14.58 9.01 2.40
N LEU A 173 14.87 8.86 1.10
CA LEU A 173 15.94 8.00 0.60
C LEU A 173 17.30 8.45 1.11
N ASP A 174 17.57 9.76 1.12
CA ASP A 174 18.81 10.32 1.62
C ASP A 174 18.92 10.12 3.14
N ASN A 175 17.85 10.37 3.90
CA ASN A 175 17.84 10.14 5.35
C ASN A 175 18.09 8.67 5.71
N TYR A 176 17.46 7.74 4.99
CA TYR A 176 17.62 6.31 5.21
C TYR A 176 19.04 5.83 4.89
N THR A 177 19.60 6.29 3.78
CA THR A 177 20.97 6.00 3.38
C THR A 177 21.95 6.52 4.44
N ASN A 178 21.82 7.79 4.84
CA ASN A 178 22.67 8.40 5.86
C ASN A 178 22.57 7.68 7.21
N ALA A 179 21.37 7.23 7.61
CA ALA A 179 21.18 6.49 8.86
C ALA A 179 21.91 5.14 8.83
N ILE A 180 21.83 4.42 7.71
CA ILE A 180 22.57 3.17 7.50
C ILE A 180 24.08 3.41 7.55
N GLU A 181 24.57 4.39 6.79
CA GLU A 181 26.00 4.70 6.70
C GLU A 181 26.57 5.06 8.07
N LYS A 182 25.89 5.94 8.81
CA LYS A 182 26.27 6.30 10.17
C LYS A 182 26.27 5.10 11.11
N ALA A 183 25.32 4.19 10.97
CA ALA A 183 25.26 2.97 11.79
C ALA A 183 26.45 2.04 11.50
N ILE A 184 26.82 1.85 10.23
CA ILE A 184 28.00 1.09 9.81
C ILE A 184 29.28 1.75 10.32
N GLU A 185 29.45 3.05 10.09
CA GLU A 185 30.64 3.82 10.50
C GLU A 185 30.86 3.82 12.02
N SER A 186 29.78 4.05 12.77
CA SER A 186 29.83 4.05 14.23
C SER A 186 29.86 2.64 14.84
N ASN A 187 29.66 1.60 14.01
CA ASN A 187 29.45 0.22 14.43
C ASN A 187 28.35 0.08 15.51
N GLN A 188 27.34 0.96 15.45
CA GLN A 188 26.17 0.93 16.31
C GLN A 188 24.95 0.56 15.46
N ARG A 189 24.32 -0.56 15.82
CA ARG A 189 23.11 -1.01 15.15
C ARG A 189 22.00 0.03 15.36
N LEU A 190 21.22 0.28 14.32
CA LEU A 190 19.98 1.05 14.44
C LEU A 190 19.05 0.35 15.45
N ASP A 191 18.19 1.13 16.11
CA ASP A 191 17.13 0.52 16.90
C ASP A 191 16.20 -0.29 15.99
N ASN A 192 15.55 -1.31 16.56
CA ASN A 192 14.79 -2.29 15.78
C ASN A 192 13.67 -1.64 14.95
N TRP A 193 13.09 -0.55 15.44
CA TRP A 193 12.02 0.16 14.74
C TRP A 193 12.56 0.89 13.52
N THR A 194 13.59 1.71 13.70
CA THR A 194 14.24 2.45 12.61
C THR A 194 14.83 1.52 11.56
N GLU A 195 15.51 0.44 12.00
CA GLU A 195 16.05 -0.58 11.11
C GLU A 195 14.96 -1.19 10.22
N PHE A 196 13.81 -1.53 10.80
CA PHE A 196 12.69 -2.08 10.06
C PHE A 196 12.16 -1.08 9.04
N ILE A 197 11.86 0.15 9.47
CA ILE A 197 11.25 1.18 8.61
C ILE A 197 12.11 1.42 7.38
N ILE A 198 13.42 1.57 7.57
CA ILE A 198 14.36 1.79 6.48
C ILE A 198 14.35 0.61 5.51
N LYS A 199 14.44 -0.63 6.01
CA LYS A 199 14.50 -1.82 5.16
C LYS A 199 13.19 -2.04 4.40
N TYR A 200 12.06 -1.99 5.11
CA TYR A 200 10.75 -2.17 4.50
C TYR A 200 10.45 -1.09 3.47
N ASN A 201 10.69 0.19 3.80
CA ASN A 201 10.46 1.27 2.85
C ASN A 201 11.46 1.19 1.69
N GLY A 202 12.75 0.92 1.92
CA GLY A 202 13.74 0.77 0.84
C GLY A 202 13.41 -0.35 -0.17
N ILE A 203 12.66 -1.37 0.26
CA ILE A 203 12.16 -2.43 -0.62
C ILE A 203 10.90 -1.97 -1.38
N ASN A 204 9.96 -1.28 -0.72
CA ASN A 204 8.62 -0.99 -1.24
C ASN A 204 8.43 0.42 -1.84
N LEU A 205 9.37 1.35 -1.61
CA LEU A 205 9.29 2.75 -2.06
C LEU A 205 9.19 2.83 -3.59
N ILE A 206 9.98 2.02 -4.29
CA ILE A 206 9.99 2.02 -5.75
C ILE A 206 8.75 1.36 -6.35
N ASP A 207 8.13 0.39 -5.69
CA ASP A 207 6.86 -0.18 -6.15
C ASP A 207 5.73 0.85 -6.02
N ALA A 208 5.68 1.60 -4.91
CA ALA A 208 4.70 2.67 -4.73
C ALA A 208 4.86 3.82 -5.74
N TYR A 209 6.11 4.10 -6.16
CA TYR A 209 6.45 5.18 -7.07
C TYR A 209 6.39 4.78 -8.56
N ASN A 210 6.88 3.60 -8.94
CA ASN A 210 6.74 3.02 -10.28
C ASN A 210 5.26 2.90 -10.66
N GLU A 211 4.40 2.51 -9.72
CA GLU A 211 2.97 2.45 -9.95
C GLU A 211 2.39 3.86 -10.16
N LEU A 212 2.84 4.88 -9.44
CA LEU A 212 2.45 6.28 -9.69
C LEU A 212 2.82 6.73 -11.10
N TYR A 213 4.05 6.44 -11.53
CA TYR A 213 4.56 6.77 -12.87
C TYR A 213 3.78 6.04 -13.98
N PHE A 214 3.47 4.75 -13.78
CA PHE A 214 2.68 3.96 -14.73
C PHE A 214 1.23 4.45 -14.86
N PHE A 215 0.61 4.87 -13.76
CA PHE A 215 -0.78 5.33 -13.74
C PHE A 215 -0.98 6.79 -14.21
N ASP A 216 0.07 7.62 -14.18
CA ASP A 216 -0.02 9.05 -14.51
C ASP A 216 0.74 9.45 -15.79
N LEU A 217 1.51 8.54 -16.41
CA LEU A 217 2.23 8.73 -17.68
C LEU A 217 1.34 9.33 -18.80
N VAL A 218 0.07 8.94 -18.86
CA VAL A 218 -0.92 9.40 -19.84
C VAL A 218 -1.36 10.86 -19.61
N PHE A 219 -1.17 11.42 -18.41
CA PHE A 219 -1.60 12.77 -18.03
C PHE A 219 -0.46 13.79 -17.98
N TYR A 220 0.80 13.34 -18.07
CA TYR A 220 1.95 14.22 -17.93
C TYR A 220 2.48 14.80 -19.25
N GLU A 221 2.16 14.21 -20.41
CA GLU A 221 2.72 14.63 -21.70
C GLU A 221 2.44 16.09 -22.07
N THR A 222 1.41 16.71 -21.46
CA THR A 222 1.03 18.11 -21.69
C THR A 222 1.58 19.08 -20.64
N TRP A 223 2.30 18.60 -19.63
CA TRP A 223 2.87 19.46 -18.59
C TRP A 223 4.27 19.96 -19.00
N GLU A 224 4.50 21.27 -18.91
CA GLU A 224 5.78 21.92 -19.25
C GLU A 224 7.01 21.33 -18.54
N ASN A 225 6.84 20.68 -17.37
CA ASN A 225 7.92 20.07 -16.59
C ASN A 225 7.99 18.53 -16.73
N TYR A 226 7.33 17.94 -17.73
CA TYR A 226 7.28 16.48 -17.91
C TYR A 226 8.66 15.82 -17.92
N GLU A 227 9.61 16.37 -18.69
CA GLU A 227 10.96 15.81 -18.77
C GLU A 227 11.70 15.89 -17.43
N ALA A 228 11.47 16.92 -16.62
CA ALA A 228 12.04 17.01 -15.28
C ALA A 228 11.48 15.90 -14.37
N ILE A 229 10.16 15.70 -14.34
CA ILE A 229 9.50 14.67 -13.53
C ILE A 229 9.91 13.25 -13.98
N LYS A 230 10.09 13.05 -15.28
CA LYS A 230 10.63 11.80 -15.83
C LYS A 230 12.07 11.55 -15.38
N ASN A 231 12.91 12.58 -15.35
CA ASN A 231 14.28 12.46 -14.85
C ASN A 231 14.30 12.23 -13.34
N ASP A 232 13.47 12.93 -12.58
CA ASP A 232 13.28 12.68 -11.14
C ASP A 232 12.89 11.23 -10.89
N HIS A 233 12.06 10.66 -11.78
CA HIS A 233 11.68 9.28 -11.65
C HIS A 233 12.85 8.31 -11.75
N TRP A 234 13.71 8.52 -12.75
CA TRP A 234 14.91 7.72 -12.91
C TRP A 234 15.88 7.90 -11.75
N GLU A 235 16.09 9.12 -11.28
CA GLU A 235 16.99 9.40 -10.16
C GLU A 235 16.50 8.76 -8.85
N ILE A 236 15.19 8.84 -8.56
CA ILE A 236 14.59 8.16 -7.40
C ILE A 236 14.77 6.64 -7.50
N SER A 237 14.60 6.07 -8.70
CA SER A 237 14.86 4.64 -8.93
C SER A 237 16.31 4.27 -8.64
N GLU A 238 17.26 5.04 -9.16
CA GLU A 238 18.69 4.84 -8.91
C GLU A 238 19.05 4.97 -7.41
N LYS A 239 18.53 6.00 -6.74
CA LYS A 239 18.71 6.19 -5.29
C LYS A 239 18.12 5.03 -4.48
N ASN A 240 16.98 4.48 -4.91
CA ASN A 240 16.38 3.34 -4.24
C ASN A 240 17.21 2.06 -4.41
N GLU A 241 17.76 1.80 -5.59
CA GLU A 241 18.68 0.68 -5.81
C GLU A 241 19.99 0.85 -5.02
N ALA A 242 20.49 2.08 -4.89
CA ALA A 242 21.62 2.38 -4.02
C ALA A 242 21.27 2.10 -2.54
N LEU A 243 20.09 2.50 -2.07
CA LEU A 243 19.62 2.22 -0.72
C LEU A 243 19.51 0.70 -0.45
N LYS A 244 18.97 -0.08 -1.40
CA LYS A 244 18.93 -1.55 -1.29
C LYS A 244 20.32 -2.14 -1.12
N THR A 245 21.28 -1.68 -1.92
CA THR A 245 22.69 -2.09 -1.79
C THR A 245 23.24 -1.75 -0.40
N LYS A 246 22.93 -0.56 0.12
CA LYS A 246 23.33 -0.15 1.48
C LYS A 246 22.68 -0.99 2.58
N ILE A 247 21.43 -1.40 2.41
CA ILE A 247 20.75 -2.33 3.32
C ILE A 247 21.48 -3.69 3.35
N GLU A 248 21.92 -4.20 2.20
CA GLU A 248 22.70 -5.44 2.13
C GLU A 248 24.06 -5.32 2.83
N GLU A 249 24.77 -4.21 2.59
CA GLU A 249 26.03 -3.89 3.29
C GLU A 249 25.83 -3.86 4.81
N TYR A 250 24.79 -3.18 5.27
CA TYR A 250 24.40 -3.11 6.68
C TYR A 250 24.11 -4.49 7.28
N ASN A 251 23.30 -5.31 6.58
CA ASN A 251 22.97 -6.66 7.02
C ASN A 251 24.22 -7.54 7.16
N LYS A 252 25.14 -7.43 6.21
CA LYS A 252 26.43 -8.14 6.25
C LYS A 252 27.30 -7.67 7.41
N HIS A 253 27.40 -6.36 7.62
CA HIS A 253 28.20 -5.74 8.70
C HIS A 253 27.75 -6.22 10.08
N PHE A 254 26.43 -6.20 10.34
CA PHE A 254 25.84 -6.61 11.62
C PHE A 254 25.46 -8.09 11.71
N LYS A 255 25.78 -8.91 10.68
CA LYS A 255 25.46 -10.35 10.61
C LYS A 255 23.98 -10.65 10.85
N ILE A 256 23.11 -9.84 10.24
CA ILE A 256 21.67 -9.97 10.37
C ILE A 256 21.19 -11.06 9.40
N ASN A 257 20.69 -12.17 9.96
CA ASN A 257 20.10 -13.26 9.18
C ASN A 257 18.59 -13.04 9.02
N ASN A 258 18.04 -13.39 7.85
CA ASN A 258 16.60 -13.45 7.54
C ASN A 258 15.84 -12.11 7.40
N PHE A 259 16.49 -11.06 6.90
CA PHE A 259 15.76 -9.91 6.35
C PHE A 259 16.29 -9.62 4.95
N ILE A 260 15.54 -10.08 3.95
CA ILE A 260 15.62 -9.65 2.55
C ILE A 260 14.68 -8.48 2.43
#